data_AF-A0A1Y6BJK4-F1
#
_entry.id   AF-A0A1Y6BJK4-F1
#
_cell.length_a   1.000
_cell.length_b   1.000
_cell.length_c   1.000
_cell.angle_alpha   90.00
_cell.angle_beta   90.00
_cell.angle_gamma   90.00
#
_symmetry.space_group_name_H-M   'P 1'
#
loop_
_entity.id
_entity.type
_entity.pdbx_description
1 polymer ?
#
loop_
_entity_poly.entity_id
_entity_poly.type
_entity_poly.pdbx_seq_one_letter_code
_entity_poly.pdbx_strand_id
1 'polypeptide(L)'
;MNDKSPVGEVRPSQLLWTYGPGALIDLPSLSVVTMGINHWEKDRCPPIEEARLLAAVRKEVGAQVETLRMPPFHKSEQVDLWSAEANIGVPVRPFPRWLRCVKCGLLSEYDIGLFEIKENRYRPEQTRFVHKGCKGSRGDQPAKDADAVPARFLLACKNGHLDDFPWHYFVHTGTSTCKGTLRFFESGASLQTENLWVKCDECGASRNMAHAFGRIGKENLPGCRGRHPHLDVFDNVCTEDARAVLLGATNAWFPVTLSALAIPLSADPISQLVQDGWDYFQDLDSPLEVSITVKILKKTGALPGIDKHEPKDIWSAIEAIKSGKHNGSVSVADIKGPEWEVLTNPNPPSDWPHFLSRSVTPPAGFEAKIANVLLLERLREVNALIGFTRVEVQEKSASTTNELEMAKLSLSPPTWIPANQVHGEGIFIQFNEDELAKWETLKSVQNIRTKLFEGHQGWRNARKLDPDEDFPGIRYVLLHTLAHLLIRELALECGYNAASIRERIYADTENGDPQAGILIYTAAADSDGTLGGLVDLGKPENLGRLMLQALSRAKICSSDPLCSEHHPGKDQSLHAAACHACSFVAETSCERGNRYLDRTLLIPTLENSDAAFFGDK
;
A
#
# COMPACT_ATOMS: atom_id res chain seq x y z
N MET A 1 -37.45 -3.77 -6.35
CA MET A 1 -36.34 -4.71 -6.11
C MET A 1 -35.32 -3.97 -5.28
N ASN A 2 -34.79 -4.57 -4.20
CA ASN A 2 -33.68 -3.94 -3.48
C ASN A 2 -32.50 -3.85 -4.47
N ASP A 3 -32.11 -2.63 -4.82
CA ASP A 3 -31.11 -2.32 -5.86
C ASP A 3 -29.66 -2.68 -5.44
N LYS A 4 -29.51 -3.29 -4.26
CA LYS A 4 -28.24 -3.66 -3.64
C LYS A 4 -28.34 -5.09 -3.10
N SER A 5 -27.34 -5.89 -3.42
CA SER A 5 -27.18 -7.25 -2.93
C SER A 5 -25.72 -7.49 -2.52
N PRO A 6 -25.46 -8.01 -1.31
CA PRO A 6 -24.12 -8.40 -0.89
C PRO A 6 -23.54 -9.46 -1.82
N VAL A 7 -22.26 -9.35 -2.15
CA VAL A 7 -21.54 -10.27 -3.06
C VAL A 7 -20.30 -10.90 -2.43
N GLY A 8 -19.85 -10.40 -1.28
CA GLY A 8 -18.67 -10.90 -0.57
C GLY A 8 -18.26 -9.97 0.57
N GLU A 9 -17.16 -10.31 1.23
CA GLU A 9 -16.64 -9.60 2.39
C GLU A 9 -15.14 -9.33 2.20
N VAL A 10 -14.69 -8.16 2.66
CA VAL A 10 -13.27 -7.76 2.68
C VAL A 10 -12.97 -7.04 3.99
N ARG A 11 -11.73 -7.15 4.47
CA ARG A 11 -11.29 -6.44 5.68
C ARG A 11 -11.06 -4.95 5.38
N PRO A 12 -11.33 -4.03 6.33
CA PRO A 12 -11.03 -2.61 6.16
C PRO A 12 -9.57 -2.32 5.77
N SER A 13 -8.60 -3.07 6.30
CA SER A 13 -7.19 -2.94 5.91
C SER A 13 -6.95 -3.27 4.44
N GLN A 14 -7.61 -4.29 3.89
CA GLN A 14 -7.47 -4.66 2.47
C GLN A 14 -8.00 -3.57 1.55
N LEU A 15 -8.98 -2.78 1.97
CA LEU A 15 -9.51 -1.64 1.22
C LEU A 15 -8.51 -0.46 1.11
N LEU A 16 -7.43 -0.45 1.91
CA LEU A 16 -6.37 0.53 1.73
C LEU A 16 -5.22 0.02 0.87
N TRP A 17 -4.96 -1.29 0.89
CA TRP A 17 -3.74 -1.87 0.29
C TRP A 17 -3.95 -2.65 -1.00
N THR A 18 -5.14 -3.20 -1.24
CA THR A 18 -5.35 -4.14 -2.35
C THR A 18 -6.68 -3.92 -3.07
N TYR A 19 -7.75 -3.65 -2.33
CA TYR A 19 -9.13 -3.61 -2.82
C TYR A 19 -9.77 -2.21 -2.67
N GLY A 20 -8.96 -1.16 -2.59
CA GLY A 20 -9.44 0.21 -2.48
C GLY A 20 -10.21 0.73 -3.69
N PRO A 21 -10.68 1.98 -3.67
CA PRO A 21 -11.40 2.57 -4.80
C PRO A 21 -10.66 2.39 -6.13
N GLY A 22 -11.38 1.93 -7.16
CA GLY A 22 -10.80 1.58 -8.46
C GLY A 22 -10.16 0.20 -8.53
N ALA A 23 -9.83 -0.46 -7.41
CA ALA A 23 -9.26 -1.79 -7.45
C ALA A 23 -10.28 -2.84 -7.91
N LEU A 24 -9.76 -3.94 -8.46
CA LEU A 24 -10.56 -5.10 -8.84
C LEU A 24 -10.53 -6.12 -7.72
N ILE A 25 -11.70 -6.66 -7.39
CA ILE A 25 -11.86 -7.79 -6.48
C ILE A 25 -12.36 -8.95 -7.30
N ASP A 26 -11.55 -10.00 -7.40
CA ASP A 26 -11.92 -11.23 -8.09
C ASP A 26 -12.60 -12.18 -7.09
N LEU A 27 -13.93 -12.23 -7.14
CA LEU A 27 -14.73 -13.12 -6.29
C LEU A 27 -14.89 -14.47 -7.01
N PRO A 28 -15.25 -15.56 -6.30
CA PRO A 28 -15.27 -16.90 -6.88
C PRO A 28 -16.12 -17.05 -8.15
N SER A 29 -17.19 -16.26 -8.29
CA SER A 29 -18.16 -16.41 -9.38
C SER A 29 -18.42 -15.14 -10.21
N LEU A 30 -17.82 -14.01 -9.84
CA LEU A 30 -17.89 -12.74 -10.58
C LEU A 30 -16.73 -11.83 -10.13
N SER A 31 -16.42 -10.79 -10.90
CA SER A 31 -15.43 -9.80 -10.50
C SER A 31 -16.08 -8.43 -10.40
N VAL A 32 -15.60 -7.62 -9.47
CA VAL A 32 -16.14 -6.29 -9.20
C VAL A 32 -15.04 -5.25 -9.13
N VAL A 33 -15.40 -4.01 -9.40
CA VAL A 33 -14.59 -2.83 -9.10
C VAL A 33 -15.14 -2.14 -7.85
N THR A 34 -14.24 -1.76 -6.94
CA THR A 34 -14.59 -0.95 -5.76
C THR A 34 -14.93 0.47 -6.19
N MET A 35 -16.11 0.96 -5.81
CA MET A 35 -16.55 2.31 -6.22
C MET A 35 -15.82 3.41 -5.44
N GLY A 36 -15.77 4.61 -6.03
CA GLY A 36 -15.20 5.81 -5.44
C GLY A 36 -15.83 6.19 -4.11
N ILE A 37 -15.08 6.95 -3.30
CA ILE A 37 -15.48 7.33 -1.93
C ILE A 37 -16.72 8.24 -1.92
N ASN A 38 -17.06 8.86 -3.05
CA ASN A 38 -18.30 9.61 -3.24
C ASN A 38 -19.56 8.73 -3.19
N HIS A 39 -19.43 7.41 -3.39
CA HIS A 39 -20.52 6.46 -3.24
C HIS A 39 -20.64 5.87 -1.83
N TRP A 40 -19.64 6.10 -0.97
CA TRP A 40 -19.59 5.51 0.36
C TRP A 40 -20.48 6.31 1.34
N GLU A 41 -21.12 5.61 2.27
CA GLU A 41 -21.94 6.24 3.31
C GLU A 41 -21.03 6.83 4.40
N LYS A 42 -20.69 8.13 4.30
CA LYS A 42 -19.77 8.85 5.22
C LYS A 42 -20.13 8.65 6.69
N ASP A 43 -21.42 8.65 7.03
CA ASP A 43 -21.91 8.50 8.41
C ASP A 43 -21.62 7.12 9.03
N ARG A 44 -21.42 6.10 8.18
CA ARG A 44 -21.02 4.75 8.60
C ARG A 44 -19.51 4.55 8.64
N CYS A 45 -18.75 5.56 8.25
CA CYS A 45 -17.30 5.56 8.27
C CYS A 45 -16.82 6.32 9.52
N PRO A 46 -16.42 5.63 10.61
CA PRO A 46 -16.05 6.30 11.85
C PRO A 46 -14.77 7.14 11.65
N PRO A 47 -14.69 8.34 12.25
CA PRO A 47 -13.50 9.19 12.14
C PRO A 47 -12.30 8.60 12.89
N ILE A 48 -11.11 8.92 12.39
CA ILE A 48 -9.82 8.62 13.02
C ILE A 48 -9.10 9.94 13.26
N GLU A 49 -8.68 10.17 14.51
CA GLU A 49 -7.95 11.37 14.91
C GLU A 49 -6.43 11.13 14.82
N GLU A 50 -5.77 11.87 13.92
CA GLU A 50 -4.31 11.98 13.80
C GLU A 50 -3.97 13.29 13.04
N ALA A 51 -3.66 14.35 13.79
CA ALA A 51 -3.53 15.70 13.25
C ALA A 51 -2.39 15.84 12.22
N ARG A 52 -1.26 15.15 12.41
CA ARG A 52 -0.10 15.22 11.51
C ARG A 52 -0.39 14.56 10.17
N LEU A 53 -1.00 13.38 10.20
CA LEU A 53 -1.41 12.71 8.97
C LEU A 53 -2.45 13.54 8.23
N LEU A 54 -3.41 14.14 8.94
CA LEU A 54 -4.40 15.02 8.34
C LEU A 54 -3.74 16.24 7.67
N ALA A 55 -2.74 16.86 8.31
CA ALA A 55 -1.98 17.97 7.75
C ALA A 55 -1.19 17.57 6.49
N ALA A 56 -0.52 16.42 6.53
CA ALA A 56 0.18 15.87 5.36
C ALA A 56 -0.79 15.57 4.20
N VAL A 57 -1.95 14.96 4.50
CA VAL A 57 -3.01 14.71 3.51
C VAL A 57 -3.56 16.03 2.94
N ARG A 58 -3.77 17.06 3.76
CA ARG A 58 -4.23 18.39 3.30
C ARG A 58 -3.24 19.04 2.34
N LYS A 59 -1.93 18.81 2.52
CA LYS A 59 -0.90 19.31 1.61
C LYS A 59 -0.95 18.62 0.25
N GLU A 60 -1.17 17.30 0.23
CA GLU A 60 -1.15 16.50 -1.01
C GLU A 60 -2.49 16.51 -1.76
N VAL A 61 -3.61 16.46 -1.05
CA VAL A 61 -4.96 16.33 -1.65
C VAL A 61 -5.70 17.66 -1.68
N GLY A 62 -5.39 18.56 -0.74
CA GLY A 62 -5.96 19.90 -0.63
C GLY A 62 -6.55 20.19 0.75
N ALA A 63 -6.61 21.48 1.08
CA ALA A 63 -7.02 21.98 2.40
C ALA A 63 -8.48 21.66 2.77
N GLN A 64 -9.32 21.29 1.80
CA GLN A 64 -10.73 20.91 2.00
C GLN A 64 -10.91 19.59 2.77
N VAL A 65 -9.86 18.79 2.97
CA VAL A 65 -9.96 17.54 3.72
C VAL A 65 -10.11 17.82 5.21
N GLU A 66 -11.26 17.46 5.78
CA GLU A 66 -11.60 17.72 7.18
C GLU A 66 -11.28 16.53 8.08
N THR A 67 -11.55 15.29 7.62
CA THR A 67 -11.49 14.10 8.48
C THR A 67 -10.86 12.89 7.79
N LEU A 68 -10.11 12.10 8.54
CA LEU A 68 -9.70 10.74 8.16
C LEU A 68 -10.77 9.77 8.67
N ARG A 69 -11.19 8.78 7.87
CA ARG A 69 -12.28 7.87 8.29
C ARG A 69 -12.01 6.42 7.92
N MET A 70 -12.36 5.51 8.84
CA MET A 70 -12.30 4.08 8.60
C MET A 70 -13.37 3.64 7.60
N PRO A 71 -13.05 2.72 6.65
CA PRO A 71 -14.07 2.07 5.84
C PRO A 71 -15.18 1.45 6.69
N PRO A 72 -16.43 1.39 6.19
CA PRO A 72 -17.55 0.87 6.96
C PRO A 72 -17.36 -0.61 7.27
N PHE A 73 -17.68 -1.02 8.50
CA PHE A 73 -17.65 -2.42 8.94
C PHE A 73 -18.86 -2.71 9.85
N HIS A 74 -19.26 -3.98 9.92
CA HIS A 74 -20.33 -4.41 10.83
C HIS A 74 -19.79 -4.50 12.26
N LYS A 75 -20.53 -3.94 13.22
CA LYS A 75 -20.17 -4.03 14.64
C LYS A 75 -20.63 -5.35 15.29
N SER A 76 -21.61 -6.02 14.71
CA SER A 76 -22.14 -7.31 15.18
C SER A 76 -21.82 -8.41 14.17
N GLU A 77 -21.45 -9.60 14.68
CA GLU A 77 -21.22 -10.79 13.85
C GLU A 77 -22.53 -11.39 13.32
N GLN A 78 -23.65 -11.15 14.01
CA GLN A 78 -24.97 -11.58 13.59
C GLN A 78 -25.73 -10.38 13.02
N VAL A 79 -25.93 -10.39 11.70
CA VAL A 79 -26.69 -9.39 10.98
C VAL A 79 -27.88 -10.09 10.30
N ASP A 80 -29.09 -9.59 10.52
CA ASP A 80 -30.26 -10.08 9.79
C ASP A 80 -30.12 -9.74 8.30
N LEU A 81 -30.12 -10.76 7.43
CA LEU A 81 -29.93 -10.67 5.98
C LEU A 81 -30.97 -9.78 5.28
N TRP A 82 -32.12 -9.54 5.90
CA TRP A 82 -33.19 -8.70 5.35
C TRP A 82 -33.21 -7.29 5.93
N SER A 83 -32.35 -7.00 6.91
CA SER A 83 -32.22 -5.69 7.50
C SER A 83 -31.45 -4.72 6.60
N ALA A 84 -31.58 -3.42 6.86
CA ALA A 84 -30.73 -2.41 6.25
C ALA A 84 -29.25 -2.58 6.65
N GLU A 85 -28.99 -3.24 7.77
CA GLU A 85 -27.63 -3.47 8.28
C GLU A 85 -26.86 -4.46 7.42
N ALA A 86 -27.53 -5.43 6.78
CA ALA A 86 -26.89 -6.38 5.85
C ALA A 86 -26.31 -5.74 4.59
N ASN A 87 -26.70 -4.50 4.28
CA ASN A 87 -26.19 -3.75 3.13
C ASN A 87 -25.11 -2.72 3.54
N ILE A 88 -24.69 -2.72 4.81
CA ILE A 88 -23.55 -1.89 5.26
C ILE A 88 -22.30 -2.48 4.65
N GLY A 89 -21.61 -1.71 3.83
CA GLY A 89 -20.37 -2.13 3.23
C GLY A 89 -19.89 -1.13 2.21
N VAL A 90 -18.80 -1.47 1.53
CA VAL A 90 -18.29 -0.66 0.44
C VAL A 90 -19.06 -0.98 -0.84
N PRO A 91 -19.60 0.03 -1.54
CA PRO A 91 -20.27 -0.19 -2.82
C PRO A 91 -19.29 -0.69 -3.87
N VAL A 92 -19.72 -1.71 -4.61
CA VAL A 92 -18.97 -2.31 -5.71
C VAL A 92 -19.86 -2.43 -6.94
N ARG A 93 -19.27 -2.52 -8.13
CA ARG A 93 -20.00 -2.74 -9.39
C ARG A 93 -19.38 -3.90 -10.17
N PRO A 94 -20.18 -4.75 -10.84
CA PRO A 94 -19.65 -5.78 -11.72
C PRO A 94 -18.71 -5.18 -12.77
N PHE A 95 -17.49 -5.70 -12.84
CA PHE A 95 -16.48 -5.29 -13.82
C PHE A 95 -15.48 -6.43 -14.04
N PRO A 96 -15.09 -6.75 -15.28
CA PRO A 96 -15.49 -6.13 -16.55
C PRO A 96 -16.96 -6.30 -16.90
N ARG A 97 -17.45 -5.47 -17.83
CA ARG A 97 -18.80 -5.59 -18.40
C ARG A 97 -18.92 -6.79 -19.34
N TRP A 98 -17.80 -7.19 -19.93
CA TRP A 98 -17.73 -8.34 -20.83
C TRP A 98 -17.64 -9.67 -20.07
N LEU A 99 -18.55 -10.58 -20.38
CA LEU A 99 -18.61 -11.94 -19.83
C LEU A 99 -18.46 -12.99 -20.94
N ARG A 100 -17.90 -14.15 -20.57
CA ARG A 100 -17.75 -15.34 -21.40
C ARG A 100 -18.62 -16.47 -20.84
N CYS A 101 -19.52 -17.03 -21.65
CA CYS A 101 -20.20 -18.28 -21.30
C CYS A 101 -19.22 -19.47 -21.34
N VAL A 102 -19.11 -20.21 -20.24
CA VAL A 102 -18.17 -21.36 -20.13
C VAL A 102 -18.52 -22.53 -21.08
N LYS A 103 -19.77 -22.60 -21.56
CA LYS A 103 -20.29 -23.72 -22.36
C LYS A 103 -20.28 -23.45 -23.86
N CYS A 104 -20.75 -22.28 -24.30
CA CYS A 104 -20.82 -21.95 -25.74
C CYS A 104 -19.74 -20.99 -26.23
N GLY A 105 -18.94 -20.43 -25.32
CA GLY A 105 -17.90 -19.44 -25.65
C GLY A 105 -18.44 -18.06 -26.00
N LEU A 106 -19.75 -17.82 -25.92
CA LEU A 106 -20.35 -16.51 -26.19
C LEU A 106 -19.68 -15.43 -25.34
N LEU A 107 -19.21 -14.38 -25.98
CA LEU A 107 -18.52 -13.25 -25.41
C LEU A 107 -19.35 -11.99 -25.69
N SER A 108 -19.91 -11.38 -24.64
CA SER A 108 -20.76 -10.19 -24.78
C SER A 108 -20.82 -9.39 -23.48
N GLU A 109 -21.31 -8.15 -23.57
CA GLU A 109 -21.57 -7.31 -22.40
C GLU A 109 -22.80 -7.83 -21.64
N TYR A 110 -22.76 -7.81 -20.30
CA TYR A 110 -23.90 -8.25 -19.50
C TYR A 110 -25.14 -7.34 -19.67
N ASP A 111 -24.94 -6.06 -20.01
CA ASP A 111 -26.02 -5.07 -20.19
C ASP A 111 -26.90 -5.33 -21.42
N ILE A 112 -26.46 -6.15 -22.38
CA ILE A 112 -27.23 -6.48 -23.60
C ILE A 112 -28.40 -7.45 -23.30
N GLY A 113 -28.44 -8.05 -22.09
CA GLY A 113 -29.50 -8.97 -21.68
C GLY A 113 -29.31 -10.41 -22.14
N LEU A 114 -28.13 -10.75 -22.67
CA LEU A 114 -27.74 -12.14 -22.98
C LEU A 114 -27.32 -12.94 -21.74
N PHE A 115 -27.00 -12.23 -20.65
CA PHE A 115 -26.63 -12.80 -19.36
C PHE A 115 -27.60 -12.30 -18.27
N GLU A 116 -27.93 -13.18 -17.33
CA GLU A 116 -28.81 -12.89 -16.19
C GLU A 116 -28.04 -13.09 -14.88
N ILE A 117 -28.17 -12.16 -13.93
CA ILE A 117 -27.57 -12.31 -12.60
C ILE A 117 -28.45 -13.22 -11.73
N LYS A 118 -27.84 -14.22 -11.10
CA LYS A 118 -28.46 -15.07 -10.09
C LYS A 118 -27.87 -14.74 -8.73
N GLU A 119 -28.59 -13.94 -7.97
CA GLU A 119 -28.22 -13.51 -6.62
C GLU A 119 -28.45 -14.62 -5.60
N ASN A 120 -27.55 -14.71 -4.62
CA ASN A 120 -27.73 -15.59 -3.47
C ASN A 120 -27.40 -14.85 -2.17
N ARG A 121 -28.43 -14.40 -1.44
CA ARG A 121 -28.25 -13.63 -0.20
C ARG A 121 -27.72 -14.45 0.98
N TYR A 122 -28.01 -15.75 1.03
CA TYR A 122 -27.50 -16.64 2.07
C TYR A 122 -26.04 -17.02 1.85
N ARG A 123 -25.60 -16.98 0.60
CA ARG A 123 -24.25 -17.26 0.15
C ARG A 123 -23.83 -16.24 -0.90
N PRO A 124 -23.51 -14.99 -0.46
CA PRO A 124 -23.12 -13.90 -1.36
C PRO A 124 -22.07 -14.30 -2.39
N GLU A 125 -21.12 -15.16 -2.01
CA GLU A 125 -20.02 -15.68 -2.82
C GLU A 125 -20.48 -16.56 -4.01
N GLN A 126 -21.73 -17.05 -3.98
CA GLN A 126 -22.35 -17.82 -5.06
C GLN A 126 -23.16 -16.98 -6.04
N THR A 127 -23.26 -15.67 -5.80
CA THR A 127 -23.87 -14.73 -6.75
C THR A 127 -23.07 -14.75 -8.04
N ARG A 128 -23.74 -14.98 -9.17
CA ARG A 128 -23.06 -15.20 -10.46
C ARG A 128 -23.91 -14.81 -11.66
N PHE A 129 -23.27 -14.61 -12.80
CA PHE A 129 -23.96 -14.44 -14.08
C PHE A 129 -24.17 -15.78 -14.78
N VAL A 130 -25.30 -15.93 -15.45
CA VAL A 130 -25.62 -17.11 -16.26
C VAL A 130 -26.10 -16.73 -17.66
N HIS A 131 -25.72 -17.54 -18.64
CA HIS A 131 -26.31 -17.53 -19.97
C HIS A 131 -27.53 -18.46 -19.98
N LYS A 132 -28.71 -17.86 -20.01
CA LYS A 132 -30.00 -18.57 -19.91
C LYS A 132 -30.25 -19.44 -21.15
N GLY A 133 -30.67 -20.68 -20.94
CA GLY A 133 -31.07 -21.57 -22.04
C GLY A 133 -29.96 -21.91 -23.04
N CYS A 134 -28.69 -21.93 -22.59
CA CYS A 134 -27.54 -22.19 -23.44
C CYS A 134 -27.55 -23.60 -24.07
N LYS A 135 -27.50 -23.65 -25.41
CA LYS A 135 -27.49 -24.88 -26.23
C LYS A 135 -26.09 -25.41 -26.58
N GLY A 136 -25.05 -24.94 -25.88
CA GLY A 136 -23.66 -25.34 -26.13
C GLY A 136 -23.03 -24.68 -27.35
N SER A 137 -21.75 -24.96 -27.60
CA SER A 137 -20.95 -24.28 -28.64
C SER A 137 -21.51 -24.50 -30.06
N ARG A 138 -22.02 -25.69 -30.35
CA ARG A 138 -22.63 -26.05 -31.65
C ARG A 138 -24.14 -25.82 -31.72
N GLY A 139 -24.77 -25.40 -30.62
CA GLY A 139 -26.21 -25.15 -30.55
C GLY A 139 -27.09 -26.41 -30.57
N ASP A 140 -26.51 -27.59 -30.41
CA ASP A 140 -27.13 -28.92 -30.53
C ASP A 140 -27.55 -29.53 -29.18
N GLN A 141 -27.20 -28.90 -28.06
CA GLN A 141 -27.49 -29.42 -26.73
C GLN A 141 -28.83 -28.91 -26.19
N PRO A 142 -29.47 -29.65 -25.26
CA PRO A 142 -30.66 -29.16 -24.57
C PRO A 142 -30.38 -27.82 -23.88
N ALA A 143 -31.37 -26.93 -23.95
CA ALA A 143 -31.29 -25.60 -23.34
C ALA A 143 -31.13 -25.75 -21.82
N LYS A 144 -29.95 -25.38 -21.32
CA LYS A 144 -29.62 -25.40 -19.90
C LYS A 144 -28.80 -24.16 -19.59
N ASP A 145 -29.09 -23.53 -18.46
CA ASP A 145 -28.31 -22.39 -17.99
C ASP A 145 -26.85 -22.79 -17.81
N ALA A 146 -25.95 -21.93 -18.28
CA ALA A 146 -24.51 -22.12 -18.17
C ALA A 146 -23.90 -20.89 -17.50
N ASP A 147 -22.89 -21.10 -16.67
CA ASP A 147 -22.24 -19.98 -15.98
C ASP A 147 -21.52 -19.07 -16.98
N ALA A 148 -21.51 -17.78 -16.67
CA ALA A 148 -20.83 -16.74 -17.42
C ALA A 148 -19.76 -16.12 -16.53
N VAL A 149 -18.51 -16.26 -16.93
CA VAL A 149 -17.35 -15.77 -16.18
C VAL A 149 -16.83 -14.46 -16.78
N PRO A 150 -16.27 -13.55 -15.98
CA PRO A 150 -15.69 -12.31 -16.48
C PRO A 150 -14.60 -12.54 -17.53
N ALA A 151 -14.60 -11.69 -18.57
CA ALA A 151 -13.58 -11.74 -19.59
C ALA A 151 -12.25 -11.22 -19.03
N ARG A 152 -11.26 -12.09 -18.86
CA ARG A 152 -10.01 -11.80 -18.12
C ARG A 152 -9.06 -10.76 -18.72
N PHE A 153 -9.43 -10.06 -19.78
CA PHE A 153 -8.58 -9.09 -20.47
C PHE A 153 -9.16 -7.70 -20.31
N LEU A 154 -8.30 -6.74 -19.97
CA LEU A 154 -8.67 -5.36 -19.66
C LEU A 154 -7.66 -4.40 -20.31
N LEU A 155 -8.02 -3.12 -20.40
CA LEU A 155 -7.08 -2.05 -20.73
C LEU A 155 -6.86 -1.14 -19.52
N ALA A 156 -5.61 -0.80 -19.23
CA ALA A 156 -5.24 0.17 -18.21
C ALA A 156 -4.16 1.13 -18.73
N CYS A 157 -4.08 2.34 -18.15
CA CYS A 157 -3.03 3.31 -18.46
C CYS A 157 -2.34 3.81 -17.18
N LYS A 158 -1.24 4.55 -17.35
CA LYS A 158 -0.45 5.12 -16.23
C LYS A 158 -1.22 6.16 -15.40
N ASN A 159 -2.17 6.87 -16.01
CA ASN A 159 -3.06 7.84 -15.33
C ASN A 159 -4.15 7.16 -14.48
N GLY A 160 -4.12 5.83 -14.40
CA GLY A 160 -4.99 5.00 -13.57
C GLY A 160 -6.37 4.70 -14.14
N HIS A 161 -6.62 5.04 -15.41
CA HIS A 161 -7.82 4.59 -16.13
C HIS A 161 -7.86 3.07 -16.26
N LEU A 162 -9.08 2.54 -16.29
CA LEU A 162 -9.36 1.12 -16.46
C LEU A 162 -10.59 0.96 -17.37
N ASP A 163 -10.45 0.19 -18.44
CA ASP A 163 -11.55 -0.06 -19.38
C ASP A 163 -11.66 -1.55 -19.73
N ASP A 164 -12.83 -1.92 -20.22
CA ASP A 164 -13.07 -3.20 -20.84
C ASP A 164 -12.12 -3.38 -22.04
N PHE A 165 -11.66 -4.61 -22.29
CA PHE A 165 -10.90 -4.87 -23.49
C PHE A 165 -11.74 -4.61 -24.75
N PRO A 166 -11.19 -3.95 -25.79
CA PRO A 166 -11.98 -3.48 -26.92
C PRO A 166 -12.18 -4.62 -27.93
N TRP A 167 -12.97 -5.63 -27.55
CA TRP A 167 -13.12 -6.90 -28.26
C TRP A 167 -13.48 -6.74 -29.75
N HIS A 168 -14.47 -5.88 -30.06
CA HIS A 168 -14.85 -5.63 -31.45
C HIS A 168 -13.73 -5.00 -32.26
N TYR A 169 -13.06 -3.96 -31.72
CA TYR A 169 -11.95 -3.30 -32.40
C TYR A 169 -10.79 -4.27 -32.63
N PHE A 170 -10.47 -5.07 -31.61
CA PHE A 170 -9.38 -6.03 -31.66
C PHE A 170 -9.64 -7.09 -32.73
N VAL A 171 -10.79 -7.76 -32.73
CA VAL A 171 -11.11 -8.83 -33.71
C VAL A 171 -11.13 -8.30 -35.14
N HIS A 172 -11.61 -7.08 -35.37
CA HIS A 172 -11.75 -6.50 -36.71
C HIS A 172 -10.56 -5.64 -37.14
N THR A 173 -9.45 -5.67 -36.41
CA THR A 173 -8.23 -4.88 -36.73
C THR A 173 -8.50 -3.39 -36.94
N GLY A 174 -9.41 -2.81 -36.15
CA GLY A 174 -9.79 -1.41 -36.28
C GLY A 174 -11.27 -1.13 -36.05
N THR A 175 -11.71 0.07 -36.42
CA THR A 175 -13.12 0.45 -36.39
C THR A 175 -13.89 -0.34 -37.45
N SER A 176 -14.96 -1.01 -37.02
CA SER A 176 -15.81 -1.83 -37.89
C SER A 176 -17.28 -1.53 -37.62
N THR A 177 -18.11 -1.65 -38.65
CA THR A 177 -19.58 -1.56 -38.54
C THR A 177 -20.21 -2.89 -38.11
N CYS A 178 -19.42 -3.97 -38.02
CA CYS A 178 -19.90 -5.28 -37.63
C CYS A 178 -20.25 -5.34 -36.13
N LYS A 179 -21.54 -5.53 -35.85
CA LYS A 179 -22.10 -5.71 -34.49
C LYS A 179 -22.40 -7.19 -34.18
N GLY A 180 -21.78 -8.11 -34.91
CA GLY A 180 -21.96 -9.55 -34.71
C GLY A 180 -21.54 -10.00 -33.32
N THR A 181 -22.13 -11.09 -32.83
CA THR A 181 -21.71 -11.66 -31.55
C THR A 181 -20.32 -12.28 -31.65
N LEU A 182 -19.57 -12.21 -30.55
CA LEU A 182 -18.22 -12.75 -30.48
C LEU A 182 -18.21 -14.08 -29.73
N ARG A 183 -17.29 -14.96 -30.12
CA ARG A 183 -17.00 -16.20 -29.41
C ARG A 183 -15.54 -16.29 -29.05
N PHE A 184 -15.30 -16.61 -27.79
CA PHE A 184 -14.00 -16.92 -27.24
C PHE A 184 -13.85 -18.43 -27.13
N PHE A 185 -12.79 -18.99 -27.71
CA PHE A 185 -12.50 -20.42 -27.67
C PHE A 185 -11.00 -20.69 -27.57
N GLU A 186 -10.68 -21.90 -27.15
CA GLU A 186 -9.31 -22.37 -26.96
C GLU A 186 -8.98 -23.35 -28.08
N SER A 187 -7.84 -23.15 -28.74
CA SER A 187 -7.32 -23.99 -29.81
C SER A 187 -6.13 -24.75 -29.27
N GLY A 188 -6.34 -26.00 -28.82
CA GLY A 188 -5.30 -26.86 -28.25
C GLY A 188 -5.60 -27.31 -26.82
N ALA A 189 -4.64 -28.00 -26.19
CA ALA A 189 -4.79 -28.61 -24.86
C ALA A 189 -4.23 -27.77 -23.70
N SER A 190 -3.74 -26.54 -23.95
CA SER A 190 -3.18 -25.66 -22.90
C SER A 190 -3.84 -24.28 -22.85
N LEU A 191 -4.01 -23.74 -21.63
CA LEU A 191 -4.60 -22.42 -21.32
C LEU A 191 -3.65 -21.23 -21.58
N GLN A 192 -2.55 -21.45 -22.31
CA GLN A 192 -1.57 -20.42 -22.66
C GLN A 192 -2.19 -19.40 -23.63
N THR A 193 -1.75 -18.14 -23.54
CA THR A 193 -2.30 -17.01 -24.31
C THR A 193 -2.29 -17.25 -25.83
N GLU A 194 -1.32 -18.02 -26.32
CA GLU A 194 -1.15 -18.40 -27.73
C GLU A 194 -2.27 -19.30 -28.28
N ASN A 195 -2.98 -20.00 -27.39
CA ASN A 195 -4.07 -20.90 -27.78
C ASN A 195 -5.44 -20.23 -27.68
N LEU A 196 -5.51 -18.95 -27.33
CA LEU A 196 -6.77 -18.24 -27.11
C LEU A 196 -7.16 -17.45 -28.34
N TRP A 197 -8.37 -17.72 -28.84
CA TRP A 197 -8.88 -17.09 -30.05
C TRP A 197 -10.24 -16.46 -29.79
N VAL A 198 -10.46 -15.34 -30.47
CA VAL A 198 -11.79 -14.72 -30.55
C VAL A 198 -12.22 -14.68 -32.01
N LYS A 199 -13.47 -15.05 -32.26
CA LYS A 199 -14.09 -15.03 -33.58
C LYS A 199 -15.41 -14.26 -33.55
N CYS A 200 -15.69 -13.53 -34.61
CA CYS A 200 -17.00 -12.95 -34.89
C CYS A 200 -17.87 -13.96 -35.65
N ASP A 201 -19.06 -14.24 -35.15
CA ASP A 201 -19.97 -15.21 -35.77
C ASP A 201 -20.58 -14.70 -37.09
N GLU A 202 -20.70 -13.38 -37.27
CA GLU A 202 -21.35 -12.76 -38.44
C GLU A 202 -20.41 -12.68 -39.65
N CYS A 203 -19.20 -12.14 -39.47
CA CYS A 203 -18.24 -11.90 -40.57
C CYS A 203 -17.13 -12.96 -40.65
N GLY A 204 -17.04 -13.85 -39.65
CA GLY A 204 -16.01 -14.89 -39.58
C GLY A 204 -14.61 -14.40 -39.21
N ALA A 205 -14.39 -13.10 -39.00
CA ALA A 205 -13.11 -12.54 -38.57
C ALA A 205 -12.66 -13.20 -37.26
N SER A 206 -11.37 -13.55 -37.16
CA SER A 206 -10.81 -14.18 -35.97
C SER A 206 -9.43 -13.65 -35.66
N ARG A 207 -9.09 -13.60 -34.37
CA ARG A 207 -7.81 -13.08 -33.90
C ARG A 207 -7.30 -13.81 -32.67
N ASN A 208 -5.98 -14.00 -32.63
CA ASN A 208 -5.27 -14.61 -31.52
C ASN A 208 -4.99 -13.56 -30.42
N MET A 209 -5.18 -13.93 -29.16
CA MET A 209 -4.95 -13.04 -28.02
C MET A 209 -3.48 -12.70 -27.78
N ALA A 210 -2.52 -13.47 -28.29
CA ALA A 210 -1.10 -13.13 -28.23
C ALA A 210 -0.80 -11.76 -28.86
N HIS A 211 -1.60 -11.34 -29.85
CA HIS A 211 -1.46 -10.03 -30.51
C HIS A 211 -1.95 -8.86 -29.65
N ALA A 212 -2.51 -9.10 -28.46
CA ALA A 212 -2.96 -8.07 -27.54
C ALA A 212 -1.85 -7.58 -26.59
N PHE A 213 -0.71 -8.28 -26.51
CA PHE A 213 0.33 -7.99 -25.51
C PHE A 213 1.65 -7.51 -26.11
N GLY A 214 2.47 -6.89 -25.26
CA GLY A 214 3.81 -6.42 -25.61
C GLY A 214 3.79 -5.32 -26.68
N ARG A 215 4.87 -5.25 -27.47
CA ARG A 215 5.01 -4.26 -28.55
C ARG A 215 3.94 -4.43 -29.63
N ILE A 216 3.58 -5.67 -29.94
CA ILE A 216 2.54 -6.02 -30.91
C ILE A 216 1.17 -5.51 -30.43
N GLY A 217 0.88 -5.63 -29.13
CA GLY A 217 -0.34 -5.08 -28.54
C GLY A 217 -0.48 -3.57 -28.74
N LYS A 218 0.62 -2.82 -28.59
CA LYS A 218 0.63 -1.36 -28.73
C LYS A 218 0.21 -0.88 -30.14
N GLU A 219 0.52 -1.65 -31.17
CA GLU A 219 0.12 -1.34 -32.55
C GLU A 219 -1.32 -1.76 -32.86
N ASN A 220 -1.86 -2.70 -32.09
CA ASN A 220 -3.13 -3.38 -32.36
C ASN A 220 -4.29 -2.94 -31.47
N LEU A 221 -4.00 -2.12 -30.45
CA LEU A 221 -4.96 -1.63 -29.48
C LEU A 221 -5.19 -0.12 -29.68
N PRO A 222 -6.42 0.35 -29.42
CA PRO A 222 -6.71 1.77 -29.45
C PRO A 222 -6.03 2.48 -28.26
N GLY A 223 -5.90 3.80 -28.36
CA GLY A 223 -5.47 4.63 -27.24
C GLY A 223 -6.44 4.59 -26.05
N CYS A 224 -5.99 5.09 -24.90
CA CYS A 224 -6.81 5.13 -23.71
C CYS A 224 -8.05 6.03 -23.89
N ARG A 225 -9.22 5.52 -23.51
CA ARG A 225 -10.49 6.26 -23.55
C ARG A 225 -10.72 7.18 -22.35
N GLY A 226 -9.85 7.13 -21.35
CA GLY A 226 -9.99 7.94 -20.14
C GLY A 226 -11.01 7.42 -19.13
N ARG A 227 -11.37 6.13 -19.15
CA ARG A 227 -12.45 5.60 -18.31
C ARG A 227 -12.04 5.41 -16.84
N HIS A 228 -12.84 5.94 -15.94
CA HIS A 228 -12.78 5.69 -14.49
C HIS A 228 -14.02 4.89 -14.05
N PRO A 229 -13.98 3.54 -14.07
CA PRO A 229 -15.16 2.72 -13.81
C PRO A 229 -15.67 2.85 -12.37
N HIS A 230 -14.81 3.18 -11.42
CA HIS A 230 -15.17 3.43 -10.02
C HIS A 230 -15.89 4.76 -9.78
N LEU A 231 -15.80 5.70 -10.73
CA LEU A 231 -16.45 7.01 -10.67
C LEU A 231 -17.58 7.14 -11.71
N ASP A 232 -17.74 6.16 -12.60
CA ASP A 232 -18.67 6.16 -13.73
C ASP A 232 -18.50 7.38 -14.67
N VAL A 233 -17.25 7.80 -14.89
CA VAL A 233 -16.92 8.93 -15.78
C VAL A 233 -15.81 8.58 -16.77
N PHE A 234 -15.70 9.41 -17.80
CA PHE A 234 -14.60 9.41 -18.75
C PHE A 234 -13.91 10.77 -18.72
N ASP A 235 -12.58 10.77 -18.65
CA ASP A 235 -11.79 11.97 -18.88
C ASP A 235 -11.84 12.33 -20.37
N ASN A 236 -11.98 13.63 -20.66
CA ASN A 236 -12.19 14.11 -22.03
C ASN A 236 -11.02 13.80 -22.98
N VAL A 237 -9.79 13.76 -22.45
CA VAL A 237 -8.57 13.49 -23.22
C VAL A 237 -7.61 12.68 -22.35
N CYS A 238 -7.11 11.57 -22.89
CA CYS A 238 -5.99 10.83 -22.33
C CYS A 238 -4.96 10.60 -23.44
N THR A 239 -3.73 11.07 -23.25
CA THR A 239 -2.63 10.90 -24.21
C THR A 239 -1.76 9.68 -23.93
N GLU A 240 -1.99 9.00 -22.81
CA GLU A 240 -1.22 7.83 -22.41
C GLU A 240 -1.54 6.58 -23.23
N ASP A 241 -0.51 5.74 -23.41
CA ASP A 241 -0.62 4.44 -24.05
C ASP A 241 -1.45 3.47 -23.18
N ALA A 242 -2.52 2.92 -23.73
CA ALA A 242 -3.25 1.83 -23.10
C ALA A 242 -2.42 0.53 -23.16
N ARG A 243 -2.33 -0.18 -22.05
CA ARG A 243 -1.70 -1.51 -21.97
C ARG A 243 -2.76 -2.56 -21.63
N ALA A 244 -2.68 -3.70 -22.31
CA ALA A 244 -3.48 -4.85 -21.96
C ALA A 244 -2.99 -5.43 -20.62
N VAL A 245 -3.90 -5.57 -19.67
CA VAL A 245 -3.67 -6.20 -18.37
C VAL A 245 -4.64 -7.34 -18.18
N LEU A 246 -4.21 -8.36 -17.45
CA LEU A 246 -5.08 -9.47 -17.09
C LEU A 246 -5.83 -9.16 -15.80
N LEU A 247 -7.07 -9.64 -15.71
CA LEU A 247 -7.81 -9.67 -14.45
C LEU A 247 -7.00 -10.47 -13.42
N GLY A 248 -6.81 -9.89 -12.23
CA GLY A 248 -5.97 -10.46 -11.17
C GLY A 248 -4.47 -10.18 -11.30
N ALA A 249 -4.02 -9.41 -12.30
CA ALA A 249 -2.62 -9.00 -12.39
C ALA A 249 -2.24 -8.05 -11.25
N THR A 250 -1.09 -8.27 -10.62
CA THR A 250 -0.59 -7.45 -9.48
C THR A 250 -0.31 -6.00 -9.88
N ASN A 251 0.01 -5.75 -11.14
CA ASN A 251 0.23 -4.40 -11.68
C ASN A 251 -1.06 -3.66 -12.08
N ALA A 252 -2.23 -4.22 -11.77
CA ALA A 252 -3.50 -3.60 -12.09
C ALA A 252 -3.80 -2.41 -11.18
N TRP A 253 -3.33 -2.36 -9.94
CA TRP A 253 -3.64 -1.30 -8.98
C TRP A 253 -2.57 -1.21 -7.89
N PHE A 254 -2.04 -0.01 -7.64
CA PHE A 254 -1.07 0.26 -6.57
C PHE A 254 -1.58 1.40 -5.68
N PRO A 255 -1.66 1.19 -4.36
CA PRO A 255 -2.11 2.24 -3.45
C PRO A 255 -1.08 3.37 -3.37
N VAL A 256 -1.56 4.61 -3.26
CA VAL A 256 -0.75 5.76 -2.85
C VAL A 256 -1.22 6.16 -1.45
N THR A 257 -0.37 5.90 -0.46
CA THR A 257 -0.71 6.07 0.97
C THR A 257 0.25 7.01 1.67
N LEU A 258 -0.26 7.71 2.68
CA LEU A 258 0.55 8.39 3.70
C LEU A 258 0.35 7.69 5.04
N SER A 259 1.42 7.57 5.82
CA SER A 259 1.35 6.95 7.14
C SER A 259 2.05 7.80 8.20
N ALA A 260 1.46 7.81 9.40
CA ALA A 260 2.02 8.44 10.58
C ALA A 260 2.00 7.46 11.74
N LEU A 261 3.11 7.40 12.47
CA LEU A 261 3.19 6.68 13.74
C LEU A 261 2.76 7.63 14.84
N ALA A 262 1.84 7.24 15.71
CA ALA A 262 1.37 8.04 16.85
C ALA A 262 2.42 8.10 17.96
N ILE A 263 3.51 8.82 17.67
CA ILE A 263 4.64 9.07 18.56
C ILE A 263 4.44 10.48 19.17
N PRO A 264 4.47 10.61 20.50
CA PRO A 264 4.32 11.91 21.18
C PRO A 264 5.53 12.82 20.88
N LEU A 265 5.29 14.01 20.33
CA LEU A 265 6.36 14.91 19.89
C LEU A 265 6.82 15.89 20.98
N SER A 266 5.95 16.29 21.91
CA SER A 266 6.37 17.12 23.04
C SER A 266 6.81 16.29 24.24
N ALA A 267 7.89 16.74 24.88
CA ALA A 267 8.31 16.22 26.18
C ALA A 267 7.26 16.43 27.27
N ASP A 268 6.36 17.41 27.11
CA ASP A 268 5.23 17.65 28.01
C ASP A 268 3.96 16.93 27.50
N PRO A 269 3.45 15.91 28.22
CA PRO A 269 2.29 15.15 27.79
C PRO A 269 0.98 15.90 27.69
N ILE A 270 0.84 16.94 28.48
CA ILE A 270 -0.43 17.67 28.57
C ILE A 270 -0.59 18.56 27.34
N SER A 271 0.49 19.24 26.96
CA SER A 271 0.53 20.10 25.79
C SER A 271 0.22 19.37 24.48
N GLN A 272 0.73 18.15 24.27
CA GLN A 272 0.41 17.35 23.07
C GLN A 272 -1.06 16.91 23.06
N LEU A 273 -1.58 16.38 24.18
CA LEU A 273 -2.97 15.92 24.25
C LEU A 273 -3.96 17.07 24.01
N VAL A 274 -3.63 18.27 24.47
CA VAL A 274 -4.41 19.47 24.22
C VAL A 274 -4.31 19.92 22.75
N GLN A 275 -3.15 19.76 22.10
CA GLN A 275 -2.97 20.06 20.68
C GLN A 275 -3.70 19.05 19.78
N ASP A 276 -3.57 17.76 20.05
CA ASP A 276 -4.23 16.68 19.29
C ASP A 276 -5.76 16.83 19.35
N GLY A 277 -6.25 17.33 20.48
CA GLY A 277 -7.66 17.61 20.73
C GLY A 277 -8.09 19.07 20.61
N TRP A 278 -7.30 19.93 19.95
CA TRP A 278 -7.48 21.39 20.07
C TRP A 278 -8.89 21.87 19.74
N ASP A 279 -9.56 21.24 18.78
CA ASP A 279 -10.93 21.55 18.39
C ASP A 279 -11.93 21.43 19.57
N TYR A 280 -11.66 20.55 20.54
CA TYR A 280 -12.47 20.40 21.75
C TYR A 280 -12.15 21.44 22.83
N PHE A 281 -10.97 22.07 22.77
CA PHE A 281 -10.46 22.98 23.79
C PHE A 281 -10.44 24.45 23.36
N GLN A 282 -10.55 24.74 22.05
CA GLN A 282 -10.40 26.08 21.47
C GLN A 282 -11.40 27.09 22.07
N ASP A 283 -12.64 26.65 22.29
CA ASP A 283 -13.74 27.48 22.78
C ASP A 283 -13.86 27.53 24.32
N LEU A 284 -12.95 26.88 25.06
CA LEU A 284 -13.02 26.86 26.53
C LEU A 284 -12.42 28.13 27.13
N ASP A 285 -13.17 28.80 27.99
CA ASP A 285 -12.79 30.07 28.62
C ASP A 285 -12.63 29.97 30.14
N SER A 286 -12.89 28.80 30.73
CA SER A 286 -12.69 28.59 32.16
C SER A 286 -12.15 27.20 32.56
N PRO A 287 -11.45 27.08 33.70
CA PRO A 287 -11.01 25.80 34.25
C PRO A 287 -12.16 24.84 34.61
N LEU A 288 -13.35 25.37 34.88
CA LEU A 288 -14.56 24.58 35.17
C LEU A 288 -15.06 23.86 33.92
N GLU A 289 -15.01 24.51 32.75
CA GLU A 289 -15.39 23.92 31.48
C GLU A 289 -14.45 22.78 31.07
N VAL A 290 -13.13 22.92 31.32
CA VAL A 290 -12.15 21.84 31.11
C VAL A 290 -12.56 20.56 31.83
N SER A 291 -12.98 20.67 33.09
CA SER A 291 -13.37 19.49 33.89
C SER A 291 -14.60 18.76 33.34
N ILE A 292 -15.50 19.49 32.67
CA ILE A 292 -16.71 18.94 32.02
C ILE A 292 -16.32 18.31 30.69
N THR A 293 -15.52 19.00 29.87
CA THR A 293 -15.04 18.52 28.57
C THR A 293 -14.23 17.24 28.73
N VAL A 294 -13.31 17.16 29.70
CA VAL A 294 -12.53 15.94 30.00
C VAL A 294 -13.45 14.75 30.36
N LYS A 295 -14.52 14.97 31.13
CA LYS A 295 -15.51 13.92 31.43
C LYS A 295 -16.28 13.46 30.20
N ILE A 296 -16.59 14.36 29.27
CA ILE A 296 -17.27 14.04 28.01
C ILE A 296 -16.33 13.25 27.11
N LEU A 297 -15.09 13.71 26.94
CA LEU A 297 -14.04 13.05 26.14
C LEU A 297 -13.75 11.63 26.63
N LYS A 298 -13.78 11.41 27.95
CA LYS A 298 -13.68 10.07 28.54
C LYS A 298 -14.86 9.16 28.16
N LYS A 299 -16.09 9.70 28.16
CA LYS A 299 -17.29 8.91 27.82
C LYS A 299 -17.37 8.60 26.32
N THR A 300 -16.89 9.51 25.47
CA THR A 300 -16.87 9.33 24.02
C THR A 300 -15.66 8.56 23.54
N GLY A 301 -14.60 8.46 24.36
CA GLY A 301 -13.34 7.80 24.01
C GLY A 301 -12.52 8.58 22.97
N ALA A 302 -12.81 9.87 22.78
CA ALA A 302 -12.17 10.70 21.75
C ALA A 302 -10.70 11.00 22.07
N LEU A 303 -10.38 11.28 23.35
CA LEU A 303 -9.00 11.52 23.81
C LEU A 303 -8.65 10.60 24.99
N PRO A 304 -8.14 9.38 24.72
CA PRO A 304 -7.68 8.48 25.76
C PRO A 304 -6.47 9.09 26.51
N GLY A 305 -6.47 9.06 27.85
CA GLY A 305 -5.32 9.46 28.67
C GLY A 305 -5.34 10.91 29.18
N ILE A 306 -6.17 11.80 28.62
CA ILE A 306 -6.34 13.16 29.16
C ILE A 306 -6.91 13.15 30.59
N ASP A 307 -7.66 12.11 30.95
CA ASP A 307 -8.25 11.93 32.28
C ASP A 307 -7.24 11.56 33.38
N LYS A 308 -6.00 11.22 33.01
CA LYS A 308 -4.91 10.99 33.97
C LYS A 308 -4.30 12.30 34.51
N HIS A 309 -4.60 13.44 33.89
CA HIS A 309 -4.01 14.75 34.22
C HIS A 309 -4.99 15.66 34.96
N GLU A 310 -4.47 16.50 35.86
CA GLU A 310 -5.29 17.44 36.63
C GLU A 310 -5.85 18.54 35.70
N PRO A 311 -7.13 18.94 35.85
CA PRO A 311 -7.75 19.97 35.00
C PRO A 311 -7.02 21.32 35.02
N LYS A 312 -6.28 21.62 36.10
CA LYS A 312 -5.47 22.84 36.21
C LYS A 312 -4.27 22.84 35.26
N ASP A 313 -3.61 21.69 35.14
CA ASP A 313 -2.43 21.56 34.28
C ASP A 313 -2.84 21.59 32.79
N ILE A 314 -4.00 20.97 32.49
CA ILE A 314 -4.64 21.05 31.16
C ILE A 314 -4.99 22.50 30.82
N TRP A 315 -5.55 23.26 31.76
CA TRP A 315 -5.85 24.68 31.56
C TRP A 315 -4.60 25.51 31.29
N SER A 316 -3.52 25.28 32.03
CA SER A 316 -2.24 25.97 31.80
C SER A 316 -1.65 25.65 30.41
N ALA A 317 -1.81 24.42 29.91
CA ALA A 317 -1.43 24.06 28.55
C ALA A 317 -2.31 24.77 27.49
N ILE A 318 -3.62 24.85 27.72
CA ILE A 318 -4.55 25.60 26.84
C ILE A 318 -4.17 27.09 26.79
N GLU A 319 -3.86 27.71 27.93
CA GLU A 319 -3.41 29.11 27.99
C GLU A 319 -2.05 29.31 27.28
N ALA A 320 -1.12 28.36 27.42
CA ALA A 320 0.16 28.41 26.73
C ALA A 320 0.01 28.34 25.19
N ILE A 321 -0.96 27.56 24.70
CA ILE A 321 -1.28 27.46 23.28
C ILE A 321 -2.04 28.72 22.80
N LYS A 322 -3.07 29.19 23.53
CA LYS A 322 -3.82 30.44 23.20
C LYS A 322 -2.90 31.67 23.17
N SER A 323 -1.89 31.73 24.04
CA SER A 323 -0.94 32.85 24.12
C SER A 323 0.16 32.83 23.05
N GLY A 324 0.17 31.84 22.15
CA GLY A 324 1.12 31.76 21.03
C GLY A 324 2.57 31.44 21.43
N LYS A 325 2.82 31.03 22.68
CA LYS A 325 4.15 30.60 23.15
C LYS A 325 4.59 29.24 22.61
N HIS A 326 3.65 28.46 22.06
CA HIS A 326 3.89 27.21 21.35
C HIS A 326 3.64 27.34 19.84
N ASN A 327 4.21 28.36 19.19
CA ASN A 327 4.37 28.35 17.73
C ASN A 327 5.61 27.52 17.35
N GLY A 328 5.59 26.24 17.71
CA GLY A 328 6.40 25.24 17.04
C GLY A 328 5.70 24.83 15.75
N SER A 329 5.53 25.76 14.81
CA SER A 329 5.18 25.37 13.44
C SER A 329 6.44 24.77 12.82
N VAL A 330 6.84 23.59 13.32
CA VAL A 330 7.72 22.68 12.59
C VAL A 330 7.06 22.56 11.22
N SER A 331 7.83 22.71 10.15
CA SER A 331 7.33 22.49 8.80
C SER A 331 6.77 21.07 8.75
N VAL A 332 5.43 20.95 8.83
CA VAL A 332 4.63 19.72 8.99
C VAL A 332 4.74 18.79 7.75
N ALA A 333 5.74 19.02 6.91
CA ALA A 333 6.09 18.21 5.75
C ALA A 333 7.06 17.07 6.12
N ASP A 334 7.82 17.19 7.21
CA ASP A 334 8.71 16.12 7.67
C ASP A 334 8.06 15.34 8.82
N ILE A 335 7.49 14.18 8.50
CA ILE A 335 6.95 13.25 9.50
C ILE A 335 8.11 12.52 10.19
N LYS A 336 9.23 12.26 9.50
CA LYS A 336 10.32 11.39 9.97
C LYS A 336 11.25 12.12 10.95
N GLY A 337 11.55 13.40 10.76
CA GLY A 337 12.40 14.20 11.66
C GLY A 337 11.89 14.21 13.11
N PRO A 338 10.65 14.63 13.38
CA PRO A 338 10.11 14.64 14.74
C PRO A 338 9.99 13.23 15.35
N GLU A 339 9.71 12.20 14.55
CA GLU A 339 9.75 10.81 15.03
C GLU A 339 11.16 10.39 15.47
N TRP A 340 12.18 10.77 14.70
CA TRP A 340 13.59 10.48 15.00
C TRP A 340 14.01 11.12 16.33
N GLU A 341 13.65 12.37 16.58
CA GLU A 341 13.97 13.08 17.84
C GLU A 341 13.43 12.33 19.07
N VAL A 342 12.22 11.77 18.97
CA VAL A 342 11.59 11.05 20.09
C VAL A 342 12.19 9.66 20.26
N LEU A 343 12.43 8.94 19.16
CA LEU A 343 12.99 7.58 19.18
C LEU A 343 14.45 7.55 19.65
N THR A 344 15.19 8.65 19.46
CA THR A 344 16.58 8.79 19.88
C THR A 344 16.76 9.53 21.20
N ASN A 345 15.67 10.04 21.80
CA ASN A 345 15.71 10.71 23.08
C ASN A 345 16.24 9.73 24.17
N PRO A 346 17.19 10.16 25.03
CA PRO A 346 17.68 9.32 26.13
C PRO A 346 16.60 8.84 27.11
N ASN A 347 15.52 9.61 27.26
CA ASN A 347 14.37 9.27 28.10
C ASN A 347 13.10 9.33 27.24
N PRO A 348 12.88 8.35 26.36
CA PRO A 348 11.69 8.32 25.54
C PRO A 348 10.46 8.12 26.43
N PRO A 349 9.28 8.63 26.03
CA PRO A 349 8.08 8.47 26.83
C PRO A 349 7.72 6.99 27.06
N SER A 350 7.49 6.64 28.32
CA SER A 350 7.42 5.25 28.80
C SER A 350 6.03 4.77 29.23
N ASP A 351 4.98 5.59 29.15
CA ASP A 351 3.59 5.15 29.27
C ASP A 351 2.64 6.19 28.65
N TRP A 352 2.44 6.09 27.34
CA TRP A 352 1.45 6.88 26.60
C TRP A 352 0.33 6.00 26.07
N PRO A 353 -0.90 6.54 25.90
CA PRO A 353 -2.07 5.77 25.47
C PRO A 353 -1.82 4.87 24.26
N HIS A 354 -1.08 5.38 23.27
CA HIS A 354 -0.78 4.68 22.03
C HIS A 354 0.73 4.43 21.79
N PHE A 355 1.58 4.75 22.78
CA PHE A 355 3.03 4.62 22.68
C PHE A 355 3.62 4.13 24.01
N LEU A 356 4.24 2.95 24.02
CA LEU A 356 4.91 2.40 25.19
C LEU A 356 6.29 1.94 24.76
N SER A 357 7.34 2.51 25.35
CA SER A 357 8.71 2.24 24.95
C SER A 357 9.60 1.81 26.12
N ARG A 358 10.57 0.93 25.83
CA ARG A 358 11.55 0.43 26.79
C ARG A 358 12.91 0.26 26.11
N SER A 359 13.91 1.01 26.58
CA SER A 359 15.28 0.88 26.09
C SER A 359 15.93 -0.40 26.62
N VAL A 360 16.70 -1.06 25.76
CA VAL A 360 17.50 -2.24 26.09
C VAL A 360 18.92 -2.05 25.56
N THR A 361 19.87 -2.78 26.13
CA THR A 361 21.26 -2.72 25.68
C THR A 361 21.41 -3.31 24.27
N PRO A 362 22.37 -2.82 23.47
CA PRO A 362 22.71 -3.47 22.21
C PRO A 362 23.03 -4.97 22.38
N PRO A 363 22.72 -5.82 21.38
CA PRO A 363 23.06 -7.24 21.42
C PRO A 363 24.56 -7.49 21.54
N ALA A 364 24.92 -8.57 22.23
CA ALA A 364 26.32 -8.96 22.42
C ALA A 364 27.03 -9.15 21.06
N GLY A 365 28.18 -8.51 20.90
CA GLY A 365 28.98 -8.52 19.68
C GLY A 365 28.63 -7.42 18.67
N PHE A 366 27.52 -6.70 18.82
CA PHE A 366 27.10 -5.62 17.91
C PHE A 366 27.25 -4.22 18.51
N GLU A 367 27.77 -4.09 19.73
CA GLU A 367 27.85 -2.85 20.51
C GLU A 367 28.66 -1.74 19.84
N ALA A 368 29.65 -2.13 19.02
CA ALA A 368 30.43 -1.15 18.26
C ALA A 368 29.60 -0.46 17.16
N LYS A 369 28.64 -1.19 16.57
CA LYS A 369 27.87 -0.77 15.39
C LYS A 369 26.46 -0.30 15.73
N ILE A 370 25.88 -0.77 16.84
CA ILE A 370 24.55 -0.42 17.32
C ILE A 370 24.69 0.44 18.58
N ALA A 371 24.17 1.65 18.51
CA ALA A 371 24.23 2.61 19.62
C ALA A 371 23.13 2.34 20.66
N ASN A 372 21.90 2.06 20.21
CA ASN A 372 20.75 1.87 21.09
C ASN A 372 19.69 0.96 20.43
N VAL A 373 18.93 0.25 21.26
CA VAL A 373 17.76 -0.52 20.83
C VAL A 373 16.58 -0.12 21.71
N LEU A 374 15.47 0.27 21.08
CA LEU A 374 14.24 0.67 21.75
C LEU A 374 13.12 -0.30 21.38
N LEU A 375 12.53 -0.92 22.39
CA LEU A 375 11.38 -1.81 22.23
C LEU A 375 10.11 -1.00 22.37
N LEU A 376 9.25 -1.04 21.36
CA LEU A 376 7.95 -0.37 21.34
C LEU A 376 6.88 -1.43 21.64
N GLU A 377 6.46 -1.52 22.89
CA GLU A 377 5.46 -2.48 23.37
C GLU A 377 4.03 -2.08 22.99
N ARG A 378 3.83 -0.80 22.66
CA ARG A 378 2.60 -0.28 22.08
C ARG A 378 2.95 0.77 21.05
N LEU A 379 2.44 0.63 19.84
CA LEU A 379 2.60 1.56 18.74
C LEU A 379 1.30 1.61 17.95
N ARG A 380 0.75 2.82 17.73
CA ARG A 380 -0.38 3.01 16.80
C ARG A 380 0.14 3.59 15.49
N GLU A 381 -0.16 2.93 14.39
CA GLU A 381 0.06 3.45 13.04
C GLU A 381 -1.29 3.87 12.44
N VAL A 382 -1.36 5.07 11.87
CA VAL A 382 -2.49 5.52 11.06
C VAL A 382 -2.05 5.63 9.61
N ASN A 383 -2.81 5.03 8.71
CA ASN A 383 -2.57 5.05 7.26
C ASN A 383 -3.75 5.71 6.55
N ALA A 384 -3.49 6.59 5.60
CA ALA A 384 -4.50 7.22 4.75
C ALA A 384 -4.23 6.91 3.28
N LEU A 385 -5.26 6.48 2.54
CA LEU A 385 -5.20 6.25 1.09
C LEU A 385 -5.54 7.55 0.36
N ILE A 386 -4.55 8.20 -0.27
CA ILE A 386 -4.74 9.49 -0.95
C ILE A 386 -5.02 9.35 -2.45
N GLY A 387 -4.69 8.21 -3.04
CA GLY A 387 -4.90 7.92 -4.45
C GLY A 387 -4.41 6.52 -4.80
N PHE A 388 -4.34 6.23 -6.10
CA PHE A 388 -3.73 5.00 -6.60
C PHE A 388 -3.10 5.22 -7.98
N THR A 389 -2.21 4.32 -8.37
CA THR A 389 -1.63 4.26 -9.72
C THR A 389 -1.88 2.90 -10.35
N ARG A 390 -1.63 2.75 -11.64
CA ARG A 390 -1.72 1.47 -12.36
C ARG A 390 -0.56 1.31 -13.31
N VAL A 391 -0.29 0.07 -13.70
CA VAL A 391 0.77 -0.33 -14.64
C VAL A 391 2.17 -0.16 -14.06
N GLU A 392 2.46 1.01 -13.50
CA GLU A 392 3.74 1.38 -12.88
C GLU A 392 3.46 2.21 -11.62
N VAL A 393 4.22 1.96 -10.56
CA VAL A 393 4.23 2.81 -9.35
C VAL A 393 4.95 4.12 -9.69
N GLN A 394 4.29 5.26 -9.50
CA GLN A 394 4.92 6.57 -9.56
C GLN A 394 5.55 6.91 -8.20
N GLU A 395 6.82 7.32 -8.19
CA GLU A 395 7.46 7.87 -6.99
C GLU A 395 7.36 9.39 -6.99
N LYS A 396 7.23 9.95 -5.79
CA LYS A 396 7.29 11.39 -5.58
C LYS A 396 8.74 11.84 -5.68
N SER A 397 8.99 12.79 -6.57
CA SER A 397 10.25 13.55 -6.59
C SER A 397 10.16 14.64 -5.54
N ALA A 398 11.10 14.73 -4.59
CA ALA A 398 11.13 15.77 -3.56
C ALA A 398 11.28 17.18 -4.16
N SER A 399 11.84 17.25 -5.37
CA SER A 399 12.19 18.43 -6.15
C SER A 399 11.11 18.98 -7.09
N THR A 400 10.16 18.16 -7.53
CA THR A 400 9.15 18.64 -8.48
C THR A 400 7.89 19.07 -7.75
N THR A 401 7.50 20.33 -7.93
CA THR A 401 6.16 20.87 -7.62
C THR A 401 5.03 20.23 -8.43
N ASN A 402 5.33 19.25 -9.29
CA ASN A 402 4.32 18.48 -10.01
C ASN A 402 3.58 17.58 -9.01
N GLU A 403 2.27 17.81 -8.91
CA GLU A 403 1.34 16.92 -8.21
C GLU A 403 1.59 15.47 -8.67
N LEU A 404 1.69 14.53 -7.72
CA LEU A 404 1.70 13.11 -8.05
C LEU A 404 0.53 12.82 -9.00
N GLU A 405 0.81 12.31 -10.21
CA GLU A 405 -0.25 11.92 -11.15
C GLU A 405 -0.89 10.60 -10.67
N MET A 406 -1.71 10.72 -9.63
CA MET A 406 -2.48 9.63 -9.05
C MET A 406 -3.94 9.72 -9.49
N ALA A 407 -4.57 8.56 -9.68
CA ALA A 407 -5.98 8.50 -9.99
C ALA A 407 -6.83 8.96 -8.80
N LYS A 408 -7.90 9.70 -9.11
CA LYS A 408 -8.80 10.28 -8.13
C LYS A 408 -9.65 9.19 -7.45
N LEU A 409 -9.84 9.35 -6.14
CA LEU A 409 -10.73 8.49 -5.35
C LEU A 409 -12.21 8.92 -5.41
N SER A 410 -12.47 10.15 -5.82
CA SER A 410 -13.79 10.80 -5.83
C SER A 410 -13.94 11.68 -7.08
N LEU A 411 -15.18 11.90 -7.51
CA LEU A 411 -15.52 12.81 -8.60
C LEU A 411 -15.20 14.28 -8.26
N SER A 412 -15.55 14.70 -7.05
CA SER A 412 -15.28 16.05 -6.53
C SER A 412 -14.16 16.00 -5.48
N PRO A 413 -13.44 17.14 -5.25
CA PRO A 413 -12.44 17.23 -4.19
C PRO A 413 -13.03 16.74 -2.86
N PRO A 414 -12.45 15.70 -2.24
CA PRO A 414 -13.09 15.03 -1.12
C PRO A 414 -12.89 15.81 0.19
N THR A 415 -13.92 15.86 1.03
CA THR A 415 -13.82 16.44 2.40
C THR A 415 -13.33 15.44 3.44
N TRP A 416 -13.14 14.18 3.05
CA TRP A 416 -12.64 13.13 3.92
C TRP A 416 -11.91 12.06 3.11
N ILE A 417 -11.01 11.33 3.75
CA ILE A 417 -10.17 10.32 3.10
C ILE A 417 -10.26 8.98 3.85
N PRO A 418 -10.34 7.83 3.13
CA PRO A 418 -10.26 6.52 3.75
C PRO A 418 -8.92 6.34 4.47
N ALA A 419 -9.01 5.95 5.74
CA ALA A 419 -7.88 5.70 6.60
C ALA A 419 -8.09 4.43 7.41
N ASN A 420 -7.01 3.83 7.90
CA ASN A 420 -7.08 2.73 8.86
C ASN A 420 -6.11 3.01 9.99
N GLN A 421 -6.41 2.51 11.18
CA GLN A 421 -5.49 2.53 12.30
C GLN A 421 -5.19 1.12 12.75
N VAL A 422 -3.92 0.84 13.02
CA VAL A 422 -3.44 -0.43 13.51
C VAL A 422 -2.69 -0.20 14.81
N HIS A 423 -2.92 -1.08 15.78
CA HIS A 423 -2.16 -1.12 17.02
C HIS A 423 -1.21 -2.30 16.95
N GLY A 424 0.03 -2.08 17.35
CA GLY A 424 1.09 -3.03 17.15
C GLY A 424 2.24 -2.84 18.13
N GLU A 425 3.31 -3.55 17.81
CA GLU A 425 4.59 -3.55 18.51
C GLU A 425 5.70 -3.22 17.52
N GLY A 426 6.88 -2.84 18.03
CA GLY A 426 8.04 -2.58 17.18
C GLY A 426 9.39 -2.68 17.88
N ILE A 427 10.43 -2.75 17.07
CA ILE A 427 11.83 -2.75 17.46
C ILE A 427 12.50 -1.63 16.67
N PHE A 428 12.97 -0.61 17.37
CA PHE A 428 13.80 0.44 16.80
C PHE A 428 15.26 0.15 17.10
N ILE A 429 16.10 0.22 16.07
CA ILE A 429 17.55 0.00 16.16
C ILE A 429 18.24 1.26 15.67
N GLN A 430 19.01 1.90 16.55
CA GLN A 430 19.83 3.05 16.26
C GLN A 430 21.28 2.59 16.03
N PHE A 431 21.86 2.97 14.90
CA PHE A 431 23.24 2.64 14.55
C PHE A 431 24.20 3.73 15.03
N ASN A 432 25.46 3.34 15.21
CA ASN A 432 26.52 4.28 15.54
C ASN A 432 26.88 5.11 14.30
N GLU A 433 26.64 6.41 14.38
CA GLU A 433 26.84 7.30 13.24
C GLU A 433 28.30 7.45 12.83
N ASP A 434 29.21 7.51 13.80
CA ASP A 434 30.65 7.61 13.49
C ASP A 434 31.15 6.40 12.70
N GLU A 435 30.59 5.22 12.98
CA GLU A 435 30.95 3.99 12.28
C GLU A 435 30.36 3.92 10.87
N LEU A 436 29.12 4.40 10.68
CA LEU A 436 28.51 4.51 9.35
C LEU A 436 29.24 5.54 8.49
N ALA A 437 29.52 6.72 9.02
CA ALA A 437 30.27 7.76 8.31
C ALA A 437 31.65 7.25 7.86
N LYS A 438 32.39 6.52 8.71
CA LYS A 438 33.65 5.89 8.32
C LYS A 438 33.46 4.85 7.22
N TRP A 439 32.47 3.97 7.35
CA TRP A 439 32.18 2.93 6.37
C TRP A 439 31.83 3.52 4.99
N GLU A 440 31.07 4.61 4.96
CA GLU A 440 30.73 5.30 3.72
C GLU A 440 31.97 5.78 2.95
N THR A 441 33.07 6.14 3.62
CA THR A 441 34.28 6.61 2.95
C THR A 441 35.09 5.50 2.26
N LEU A 442 34.75 4.23 2.48
CA LEU A 442 35.48 3.11 1.89
C LEU A 442 35.33 3.11 0.36
N LYS A 443 36.45 2.89 -0.34
CA LYS A 443 36.48 2.87 -1.81
C LYS A 443 35.55 1.80 -2.40
N SER A 444 35.47 0.64 -1.76
CA SER A 444 34.59 -0.47 -2.12
C SER A 444 33.10 -0.06 -2.06
N VAL A 445 32.72 0.70 -1.03
CA VAL A 445 31.36 1.22 -0.81
C VAL A 445 31.03 2.32 -1.82
N GLN A 446 31.96 3.25 -2.06
CA GLN A 446 31.80 4.30 -3.07
C GLN A 446 31.64 3.72 -4.49
N ASN A 447 32.36 2.64 -4.82
CA ASN A 447 32.18 1.95 -6.09
C ASN A 447 30.77 1.35 -6.24
N ILE A 448 30.20 0.77 -5.17
CA ILE A 448 28.82 0.26 -5.18
C ILE A 448 27.82 1.42 -5.30
N ARG A 449 28.04 2.52 -4.56
CA ARG A 449 27.24 3.74 -4.67
C ARG A 449 27.16 4.22 -6.11
N THR A 450 28.29 4.30 -6.82
CA THR A 450 28.33 4.70 -8.22
C THR A 450 27.51 3.75 -9.11
N LYS A 451 27.67 2.43 -8.96
CA LYS A 451 26.90 1.44 -9.73
C LYS A 451 25.39 1.56 -9.52
N LEU A 452 24.96 1.77 -8.26
CA LEU A 452 23.55 1.99 -7.92
C LEU A 452 23.03 3.31 -8.47
N PHE A 453 23.86 4.36 -8.40
CA PHE A 453 23.53 5.68 -8.94
C PHE A 453 23.40 5.67 -10.47
N GLU A 454 24.25 4.94 -11.18
CA GLU A 454 24.13 4.72 -12.63
C GLU A 454 22.79 4.04 -13.00
N GLY A 455 22.39 3.00 -12.25
CA GLY A 455 21.09 2.35 -12.42
C GLY A 455 19.93 3.30 -12.15
N HIS A 456 20.04 4.11 -11.10
CA HIS A 456 19.07 5.16 -10.76
C HIS A 456 18.93 6.22 -11.87
N GLN A 457 20.03 6.77 -12.37
CA GLN A 457 20.03 7.71 -13.48
C GLN A 457 19.40 7.10 -14.73
N GLY A 458 19.73 5.84 -15.05
CA GLY A 458 19.11 5.10 -16.16
C GLY A 458 17.60 4.95 -16.00
N TRP A 459 17.15 4.58 -14.80
CA TRP A 459 15.73 4.40 -14.47
C TRP A 459 14.93 5.72 -14.54
N ARG A 460 15.51 6.83 -14.06
CA ARG A 460 14.90 8.18 -14.11
C ARG A 460 14.85 8.73 -15.53
N ASN A 461 15.94 8.58 -16.29
CA ASN A 461 16.00 8.96 -17.71
C ASN A 461 14.95 8.23 -18.55
N ALA A 462 14.75 6.93 -18.33
CA ALA A 462 13.71 6.15 -19.02
C ALA A 462 12.28 6.67 -18.74
N ARG A 463 12.11 7.41 -17.64
CA ARG A 463 10.85 8.04 -17.20
C ARG A 463 10.78 9.54 -17.45
N LYS A 464 11.80 10.12 -18.09
CA LYS A 464 11.91 11.57 -18.33
C LYS A 464 11.91 12.40 -17.03
N LEU A 465 12.47 11.84 -15.96
CA LEU A 465 12.69 12.53 -14.69
C LEU A 465 14.14 13.03 -14.62
N ASP A 466 14.42 14.03 -13.79
CA ASP A 466 15.78 14.53 -13.57
C ASP A 466 16.67 13.42 -13.00
N PRO A 467 17.74 12.98 -13.69
CA PRO A 467 18.52 11.82 -13.27
C PRO A 467 19.27 11.97 -11.94
N ASP A 468 19.51 13.21 -11.47
CA ASP A 468 20.39 13.46 -10.31
C ASP A 468 19.63 13.67 -9.00
N GLU A 469 18.30 13.56 -9.01
CA GLU A 469 17.43 13.83 -7.87
C GLU A 469 16.83 12.56 -7.22
N ASP A 470 16.54 12.65 -5.92
CA ASP A 470 15.95 11.59 -5.07
C ASP A 470 16.73 10.28 -5.01
N PHE A 471 18.04 10.31 -5.20
CA PHE A 471 18.87 9.18 -4.82
C PHE A 471 18.97 9.12 -3.29
N PRO A 472 18.47 8.07 -2.62
CA PRO A 472 18.36 8.05 -1.16
C PRO A 472 19.70 7.88 -0.44
N GLY A 473 20.80 7.69 -1.17
CA GLY A 473 22.14 7.52 -0.61
C GLY A 473 22.47 6.08 -0.24
N ILE A 474 23.77 5.81 -0.07
CA ILE A 474 24.29 4.46 0.20
C ILE A 474 23.94 3.97 1.61
N ARG A 475 23.83 4.88 2.58
CA ARG A 475 23.36 4.61 3.93
C ARG A 475 21.95 4.04 3.93
N TYR A 476 21.05 4.66 3.19
CA TYR A 476 19.68 4.16 3.04
C TYR A 476 19.69 2.73 2.52
N VAL A 477 20.48 2.42 1.47
CA VAL A 477 20.55 1.07 0.89
C VAL A 477 21.01 0.03 1.91
N LEU A 478 22.01 0.36 2.74
CA LEU A 478 22.48 -0.51 3.82
C LEU A 478 21.36 -0.79 4.84
N LEU A 479 20.76 0.26 5.40
CA LEU A 479 19.73 0.17 6.45
C LEU A 479 18.48 -0.54 5.94
N HIS A 480 18.04 -0.20 4.73
CA HIS A 480 16.92 -0.82 4.05
C HIS A 480 17.16 -2.31 3.79
N THR A 481 18.35 -2.67 3.30
CA THR A 481 18.68 -4.08 3.09
C THR A 481 18.71 -4.86 4.41
N LEU A 482 19.19 -4.26 5.49
CA LEU A 482 19.20 -4.92 6.80
C LEU A 482 17.78 -5.13 7.33
N ALA A 483 16.92 -4.12 7.21
CA ALA A 483 15.52 -4.22 7.61
C ALA A 483 14.81 -5.37 6.88
N HIS A 484 15.04 -5.53 5.57
CA HIS A 484 14.54 -6.66 4.80
C HIS A 484 15.00 -8.02 5.34
N LEU A 485 16.30 -8.17 5.62
CA LEU A 485 16.82 -9.43 6.17
C LEU A 485 16.22 -9.74 7.54
N LEU A 486 16.06 -8.72 8.39
CA LEU A 486 15.45 -8.86 9.70
C LEU A 486 13.96 -9.17 9.63
N ILE A 487 13.18 -8.52 8.77
CA ILE A 487 11.75 -8.83 8.57
C ILE A 487 11.57 -10.31 8.24
N ARG A 488 12.44 -10.87 7.39
CA ARG A 488 12.38 -12.28 6.99
C ARG A 488 12.64 -13.23 8.15
N GLU A 489 13.67 -12.98 8.97
CA GLU A 489 13.94 -13.84 10.13
C GLU A 489 12.90 -13.63 11.25
N LEU A 490 12.49 -12.39 11.51
CA LEU A 490 11.48 -12.08 12.51
C LEU A 490 10.16 -12.77 12.18
N ALA A 491 9.67 -12.66 10.94
CA ALA A 491 8.44 -13.33 10.49
C ALA A 491 8.47 -14.85 10.71
N LEU A 492 9.62 -15.50 10.46
CA LEU A 492 9.79 -16.93 10.69
C LEU A 492 9.73 -17.33 12.16
N GLU A 493 10.18 -16.45 13.07
CA GLU A 493 10.32 -16.75 14.49
C GLU A 493 9.08 -16.38 15.30
N CYS A 494 8.43 -15.25 15.02
CA CYS A 494 7.18 -14.86 15.69
C CYS A 494 5.92 -15.48 15.06
N GLY A 495 6.03 -16.08 13.87
CA GLY A 495 4.90 -16.68 13.15
C GLY A 495 3.96 -15.68 12.49
N TYR A 496 4.23 -14.37 12.59
CA TYR A 496 3.49 -13.37 11.82
C TYR A 496 3.72 -13.58 10.32
N ASN A 497 2.68 -13.28 9.53
CA ASN A 497 2.86 -13.14 8.10
C ASN A 497 3.86 -12.00 7.84
N ALA A 498 4.87 -12.24 6.99
CA ALA A 498 5.85 -11.22 6.62
C ALA A 498 5.19 -9.93 6.10
N ALA A 499 4.05 -10.05 5.40
CA ALA A 499 3.26 -8.92 4.90
C ALA A 499 2.65 -8.03 6.01
N SER A 500 2.60 -8.53 7.25
CA SER A 500 2.08 -7.85 8.43
C SER A 500 3.18 -7.16 9.25
N ILE A 501 4.45 -7.33 8.89
CA ILE A 501 5.59 -6.62 9.47
C ILE A 501 6.09 -5.58 8.46
N ARG A 502 6.28 -4.35 8.92
CA ARG A 502 6.77 -3.21 8.14
C ARG A 502 8.10 -2.69 8.65
N GLU A 503 8.77 -1.98 7.77
CA GLU A 503 9.90 -1.14 8.12
C GLU A 503 9.56 0.35 8.02
N ARG A 504 10.36 1.15 8.70
CA ARG A 504 10.50 2.58 8.49
C ARG A 504 11.98 2.93 8.62
N ILE A 505 12.54 3.55 7.60
CA ILE A 505 13.98 3.79 7.49
C ILE A 505 14.28 5.27 7.78
N TYR A 506 15.25 5.52 8.67
CA TYR A 506 15.74 6.84 9.04
C TYR A 506 17.20 6.96 8.60
N ALA A 507 17.44 7.64 7.48
CA ALA A 507 18.75 7.71 6.82
C ALA A 507 19.08 9.10 6.26
N ASP A 508 18.29 10.12 6.59
CA ASP A 508 18.51 11.49 6.13
C ASP A 508 19.78 12.08 6.75
N THR A 509 20.57 12.79 5.94
CA THR A 509 21.82 13.45 6.35
C THR A 509 21.82 14.95 6.03
N GLU A 510 20.76 15.49 5.42
CA GLU A 510 20.76 16.85 4.89
C GLU A 510 20.44 17.92 5.95
N ASN A 511 19.67 17.57 6.99
CA ASN A 511 19.10 18.51 7.96
C ASN A 511 19.98 18.82 9.19
N GLY A 512 21.29 18.53 9.14
CA GLY A 512 22.24 18.86 10.21
C GLY A 512 22.30 17.83 11.36
N ASP A 513 21.22 17.07 11.60
CA ASP A 513 21.20 15.90 12.49
C ASP A 513 21.14 14.60 11.67
N PRO A 514 22.28 13.92 11.44
CA PRO A 514 22.33 12.74 10.60
C PRO A 514 21.56 11.58 11.25
N GLN A 515 20.62 11.03 10.50
CA GLN A 515 19.81 9.89 10.90
C GLN A 515 20.50 8.57 10.54
N ALA A 516 20.35 7.60 11.43
CA ALA A 516 20.95 6.28 11.31
C ALA A 516 20.13 5.25 12.10
N GLY A 517 18.96 4.89 11.60
CA GLY A 517 18.14 3.89 12.29
C GLY A 517 17.08 3.23 11.42
N ILE A 518 16.61 2.10 11.92
CA ILE A 518 15.50 1.34 11.35
C ILE A 518 14.47 1.06 12.44
N LEU A 519 13.20 1.20 12.09
CA LEU A 519 12.10 0.74 12.92
C LEU A 519 11.40 -0.41 12.19
N ILE A 520 11.33 -1.57 12.83
CA ILE A 520 10.57 -2.73 12.35
C ILE A 520 9.36 -2.90 13.25
N TYR A 521 8.16 -2.92 12.69
CA TYR A 521 6.92 -2.91 13.48
C TYR A 521 5.81 -3.71 12.84
N THR A 522 4.85 -4.16 13.64
CA THR A 522 3.64 -4.85 13.15
C THR A 522 2.63 -3.82 12.64
N ALA A 523 2.12 -4.03 11.44
CA ALA A 523 1.22 -3.14 10.71
C ALA A 523 -0.10 -3.80 10.28
N ALA A 524 -0.42 -4.99 10.78
CA ALA A 524 -1.71 -5.63 10.59
C ALA A 524 -2.43 -5.86 11.93
N ALA A 525 -3.71 -5.50 11.98
CA ALA A 525 -4.62 -5.82 13.08
C ALA A 525 -5.20 -7.23 12.93
N ASP A 526 -4.38 -8.19 12.48
CA ASP A 526 -4.85 -9.56 12.29
C ASP A 526 -5.34 -10.11 13.63
N SER A 527 -6.29 -11.06 13.56
CA SER A 527 -6.96 -11.71 14.70
C SER A 527 -6.04 -12.34 15.74
N ASP A 528 -4.74 -12.32 15.49
CA ASP A 528 -3.68 -12.62 16.44
C ASP A 528 -3.32 -11.32 17.16
N GLY A 529 -4.04 -11.02 18.23
CA GLY A 529 -3.67 -9.92 19.12
C GLY A 529 -2.17 -9.99 19.43
N THR A 530 -1.50 -8.84 19.47
CA THR A 530 -0.05 -8.79 19.69
C THR A 530 0.26 -9.36 21.08
N LEU A 531 0.76 -10.60 21.12
CA LEU A 531 1.08 -11.31 22.37
C LEU A 531 2.49 -10.97 22.90
N GLY A 532 3.09 -9.83 22.52
CA GLY A 532 4.47 -9.52 22.85
C GLY A 532 5.50 -10.21 21.96
N GLY A 533 5.07 -10.87 20.88
CA GLY A 533 5.93 -11.73 20.06
C GLY A 533 7.07 -10.97 19.40
N LEU A 534 6.83 -9.75 18.89
CA LEU A 534 7.88 -8.99 18.21
C LEU A 534 8.82 -8.32 19.22
N VAL A 535 8.27 -7.75 20.29
CA VAL A 535 9.04 -7.12 21.37
C VAL A 535 9.99 -8.10 22.05
N ASP A 536 9.56 -9.34 22.27
CA ASP A 536 10.40 -10.36 22.90
C ASP A 536 11.61 -10.71 22.04
N LEU A 537 11.45 -10.76 20.71
CA LEU A 537 12.54 -10.98 19.76
C LEU A 537 13.52 -9.80 19.70
N GLY A 538 13.09 -8.59 20.10
CA GLY A 538 13.96 -7.42 20.22
C GLY A 538 14.87 -7.41 21.46
N LYS A 539 14.67 -8.33 22.42
CA LYS A 539 15.56 -8.44 23.59
C LYS A 539 16.99 -8.76 23.14
N PRO A 540 18.03 -8.30 23.85
CA PRO A 540 19.42 -8.36 23.37
C PRO A 540 19.89 -9.77 22.98
N GLU A 541 19.50 -10.78 23.76
CA GLU A 541 19.83 -12.20 23.54
C GLU A 541 19.21 -12.74 22.24
N ASN A 542 17.92 -12.44 22.02
CA ASN A 542 17.18 -12.88 20.85
C ASN A 542 17.60 -12.11 19.60
N LEU A 543 17.66 -10.78 19.70
CA LEU A 543 18.00 -9.91 18.58
C LEU A 543 19.40 -10.21 18.05
N GLY A 544 20.38 -10.45 18.93
CA GLY A 544 21.74 -10.83 18.51
C GLY A 544 21.78 -12.14 17.72
N ARG A 545 21.05 -13.17 18.20
CA ARG A 545 20.91 -14.44 17.48
C ARG A 545 20.27 -14.25 16.10
N LEU A 546 19.18 -13.49 16.04
CA LEU A 546 18.43 -13.22 14.80
C LEU A 546 19.26 -12.42 13.79
N MET A 547 20.01 -11.42 14.25
CA MET A 547 20.94 -10.67 13.39
C MET A 547 22.00 -11.58 12.78
N LEU A 548 22.64 -12.45 13.58
CA LEU A 548 23.62 -13.41 13.06
C LEU A 548 23.00 -14.38 12.06
N GLN A 549 21.80 -14.88 12.32
CA GLN A 549 21.06 -15.76 11.40
C GLN A 549 20.74 -15.05 10.08
N ALA A 550 20.23 -13.81 10.15
CA ALA A 550 19.89 -12.99 9.00
C ALA A 550 21.13 -12.72 8.12
N LEU A 551 22.23 -12.28 8.74
CA LEU A 551 23.49 -12.01 8.04
C LEU A 551 24.09 -13.30 7.47
N SER A 552 24.06 -14.41 8.21
CA SER A 552 24.57 -15.71 7.75
C SER A 552 23.79 -16.23 6.54
N ARG A 553 22.45 -16.17 6.57
CA ARG A 553 21.60 -16.59 5.45
C ARG A 553 21.85 -15.73 4.22
N ALA A 554 22.09 -14.43 4.41
CA ALA A 554 22.39 -13.54 3.31
C ALA A 554 23.71 -13.88 2.60
N LYS A 555 24.64 -14.65 3.19
CA LYS A 555 25.94 -15.00 2.56
C LYS A 555 25.79 -15.85 1.31
N ILE A 556 24.68 -16.58 1.17
CA ILE A 556 24.47 -17.52 0.06
C ILE A 556 23.13 -17.21 -0.61
N CYS A 557 23.13 -16.97 -1.93
CA CYS A 557 21.91 -16.91 -2.72
C CYS A 557 21.89 -18.06 -3.72
N SER A 558 20.73 -18.71 -3.87
CA SER A 558 20.54 -19.75 -4.90
C SER A 558 20.66 -19.22 -6.34
N SER A 559 20.60 -17.90 -6.51
CA SER A 559 20.77 -17.23 -7.81
C SER A 559 22.18 -16.71 -8.03
N ASP A 560 23.15 -17.00 -7.14
CA ASP A 560 24.55 -16.67 -7.40
C ASP A 560 25.14 -17.55 -8.52
N PRO A 561 26.01 -17.01 -9.39
CA PRO A 561 26.61 -15.67 -9.32
C PRO A 561 25.77 -14.54 -9.96
N LEU A 562 24.68 -14.86 -10.67
CA LEU A 562 23.85 -13.85 -11.36
C LEU A 562 23.34 -12.77 -10.41
N CYS A 563 22.98 -13.14 -9.18
CA CYS A 563 22.57 -12.20 -8.15
C CYS A 563 23.75 -11.36 -7.63
N SER A 564 24.87 -11.97 -7.22
CA SER A 564 26.02 -11.24 -6.69
C SER A 564 26.72 -10.33 -7.71
N GLU A 565 26.73 -10.70 -8.99
CA GLU A 565 27.37 -9.94 -10.07
C GLU A 565 26.41 -8.94 -10.75
N HIS A 566 25.18 -8.82 -10.24
CA HIS A 566 24.15 -7.99 -10.85
C HIS A 566 24.56 -6.51 -10.89
N HIS A 567 24.29 -5.87 -12.03
CA HIS A 567 24.78 -4.53 -12.34
C HIS A 567 23.64 -3.61 -12.79
N PRO A 568 23.10 -2.78 -11.87
CA PRO A 568 21.92 -1.95 -12.13
C PRO A 568 22.04 -1.01 -13.33
N GLY A 569 23.25 -0.51 -13.61
CA GLY A 569 23.50 0.37 -14.76
C GLY A 569 23.27 -0.28 -16.12
N LYS A 570 23.21 -1.62 -16.22
CA LYS A 570 23.03 -2.33 -17.50
C LYS A 570 21.57 -2.50 -17.89
N ASP A 571 20.67 -2.61 -16.93
CA ASP A 571 19.26 -2.92 -17.16
C ASP A 571 18.29 -1.89 -16.55
N GLN A 572 18.82 -0.84 -15.91
CA GLN A 572 18.06 0.23 -15.28
C GLN A 572 17.19 -0.27 -14.11
N SER A 573 17.59 -1.40 -13.50
CA SER A 573 17.02 -1.84 -12.24
C SER A 573 17.50 -0.95 -11.10
N LEU A 574 16.80 -1.02 -9.97
CA LEU A 574 17.13 -0.24 -8.76
C LEU A 574 17.67 -1.13 -7.64
N HIS A 575 18.09 -2.36 -7.91
CA HIS A 575 18.64 -3.27 -6.92
C HIS A 575 19.91 -3.90 -7.47
N ALA A 576 20.94 -4.07 -6.64
CA ALA A 576 22.18 -4.73 -7.03
C ALA A 576 22.14 -6.21 -6.60
N ALA A 577 22.95 -6.63 -5.62
CA ALA A 577 22.95 -8.01 -5.14
C ALA A 577 21.75 -8.32 -4.22
N ALA A 578 20.54 -8.26 -4.78
CA ALA A 578 19.28 -8.52 -4.08
C ALA A 578 18.27 -9.18 -5.05
N CYS A 579 17.53 -10.18 -4.57
CA CYS A 579 16.47 -10.84 -5.33
C CYS A 579 15.43 -11.49 -4.40
N HIS A 580 14.40 -12.14 -4.97
CA HIS A 580 13.39 -12.88 -4.22
C HIS A 580 13.95 -13.98 -3.30
N ALA A 581 15.06 -14.61 -3.68
CA ALA A 581 15.64 -15.69 -2.89
C ALA A 581 16.32 -15.17 -1.60
N CYS A 582 17.03 -14.04 -1.67
CA CYS A 582 17.84 -13.55 -0.56
C CYS A 582 17.23 -12.37 0.21
N SER A 583 16.65 -11.36 -0.45
CA SER A 583 16.42 -10.05 0.16
C SER A 583 15.03 -9.45 -0.07
N PHE A 584 14.28 -9.81 -1.11
CA PHE A 584 12.95 -9.19 -1.30
C PHE A 584 11.96 -9.65 -0.23
N VAL A 585 11.09 -8.72 0.17
CA VAL A 585 9.97 -8.90 1.10
C VAL A 585 8.66 -8.51 0.41
N ALA A 586 7.52 -8.67 1.12
CA ALA A 586 6.22 -8.26 0.58
C ALA A 586 6.19 -6.74 0.31
N GLU A 587 5.53 -6.32 -0.77
CA GLU A 587 5.44 -4.90 -1.15
C GLU A 587 4.76 -4.06 -0.06
N THR A 588 3.82 -4.64 0.70
CA THR A 588 3.14 -3.97 1.83
C THR A 588 4.03 -3.78 3.06
N SER A 589 5.19 -4.45 3.11
CA SER A 589 6.17 -4.37 4.19
C SER A 589 7.23 -3.30 3.96
N CYS A 590 7.53 -3.02 2.69
CA CYS A 590 8.68 -2.20 2.27
C CYS A 590 8.25 -0.78 1.91
N GLU A 591 8.92 0.24 2.45
CA GLU A 591 8.59 1.65 2.18
C GLU A 591 8.96 2.10 0.75
N ARG A 592 9.83 1.37 0.05
CA ARG A 592 10.31 1.67 -1.32
C ARG A 592 10.10 0.52 -2.33
N GLY A 593 9.22 -0.44 -2.03
CA GLY A 593 8.85 -1.51 -2.97
C GLY A 593 10.02 -2.35 -3.51
N ASN A 594 10.90 -2.84 -2.63
CA ASN A 594 12.08 -3.64 -2.94
C ASN A 594 13.11 -2.95 -3.87
N ARG A 595 13.17 -1.62 -3.88
CA ARG A 595 14.17 -0.82 -4.61
C ARG A 595 15.28 -0.37 -3.67
N TYR A 596 16.46 -0.09 -4.20
CA TYR A 596 17.65 0.32 -3.45
C TYR A 596 18.03 -0.71 -2.38
N LEU A 597 18.39 -1.91 -2.85
CA LEU A 597 18.83 -3.05 -2.03
C LEU A 597 20.16 -3.61 -2.54
N ASP A 598 21.06 -3.94 -1.62
CA ASP A 598 22.32 -4.63 -1.92
C ASP A 598 22.88 -5.30 -0.65
N ARG A 599 22.85 -6.64 -0.61
CA ARG A 599 23.36 -7.39 0.55
C ARG A 599 24.88 -7.29 0.72
N THR A 600 25.61 -6.92 -0.33
CA THR A 600 27.07 -6.72 -0.31
C THR A 600 27.50 -5.62 0.65
N LEU A 601 26.61 -4.67 0.93
CA LEU A 601 26.85 -3.61 1.91
C LEU A 601 26.83 -4.14 3.35
N LEU A 602 26.15 -5.27 3.60
CA LEU A 602 26.03 -5.85 4.94
C LEU A 602 27.09 -6.92 5.19
N ILE A 603 27.32 -7.78 4.20
CA ILE A 603 28.13 -8.99 4.32
C ILE A 603 29.02 -9.20 3.08
N PRO A 604 30.15 -9.92 3.22
CA PRO A 604 30.96 -10.31 2.08
C PRO A 604 30.18 -11.19 1.11
N THR A 605 30.18 -10.83 -0.17
CA THR A 605 29.60 -11.64 -1.26
C THR A 605 30.70 -12.16 -2.19
N LEU A 606 30.34 -13.00 -3.16
CA LEU A 606 31.29 -13.59 -4.12
C LEU A 606 32.09 -12.52 -4.89
N GLU A 607 31.44 -11.39 -5.23
CA GLU A 607 32.03 -10.32 -6.05
C GLU A 607 32.82 -9.29 -5.22
N ASN A 608 32.41 -9.04 -3.97
CA ASN A 608 33.02 -8.00 -3.14
C ASN A 608 32.95 -8.36 -1.64
N SER A 609 34.13 -8.46 -1.03
CA SER A 609 34.29 -8.71 0.41
C SER A 609 34.47 -7.44 1.24
N ASP A 610 34.88 -6.34 0.61
CA ASP A 610 35.48 -5.21 1.29
C ASP A 610 34.49 -4.07 1.56
N ALA A 611 33.24 -4.21 1.10
CA ALA A 611 32.16 -3.24 1.32
C ALA A 611 31.26 -3.58 2.52
N ALA A 612 31.46 -4.73 3.16
CA ALA A 612 30.59 -5.25 4.20
C ALA A 612 30.71 -4.47 5.52
N PHE A 613 29.60 -3.90 6.01
CA PHE A 613 29.53 -3.21 7.30
C PHE A 613 29.66 -4.17 8.50
N PHE A 614 29.14 -5.39 8.37
CA PHE A 614 29.25 -6.49 9.35
C PHE A 614 30.23 -7.57 8.90
N GLY A 615 31.31 -7.19 8.20
CA GLY A 615 32.29 -8.13 7.64
C GLY A 615 33.01 -8.99 8.69
N ASP A 616 33.00 -8.58 9.96
CA ASP A 616 33.58 -9.29 11.09
C ASP A 616 32.63 -10.32 11.74
N LYS A 617 31.39 -10.46 11.24
CA LYS A 617 30.32 -11.29 11.83
C LYS A 617 29.96 -12.56 11.05
#